data_AF-A0A383VK50-F1
#
_entry.id   AF-A0A383VK50-F1
#
_cell.length_a   1.000
_cell.length_b   1.000
_cell.length_c   1.000
_cell.angle_alpha   90.00
_cell.angle_beta   90.00
_cell.angle_gamma   90.00
#
_symmetry.space_group_name_H-M   'P 1'
#
loop_
_entity.id
_entity.type
_entity.pdbx_description
1 polymer ?
#
loop_
_entity_poly.entity_id
_entity_poly.type
_entity_poly.pdbx_seq_one_letter_code
_entity_poly.pdbx_strand_id
1 'polypeptide(L)'
;MAGLQMPLRMNGPCSSTSHSTHRALGKQQVLAFSRCSGPTVPRRSVVAYGGPDIITSGEEEAADPFAWKIKKSWKASDGSNHVGSTLAGMAPRPFPGPPPSSGPPLRVLPIGGLGEIGMNCMLVGVKDRYILIDAGLLFPDFQDFGMQKILPDVSFLAQWRDKIEAVVITHGHEDHIGALPWVIPALDPATPVYAGSFVMQLVARRLQEYNLYNPDRFKVIEMLKEYEMGPFQVTPLRVTHSIPDCCGLILRSEHGSIVHTGDWKIDEDPVDGEAFDRTTFDLLSEFDWRV
;
A
#
# COMPACT_ATOMS: atom_id res chain seq x y z
N MET A 1 16.67 7.28 27.52
CA MET A 1 16.01 6.65 28.69
C MET A 1 14.69 7.38 28.88
N ALA A 2 13.49 6.78 28.91
CA ALA A 2 13.07 5.40 29.03
C ALA A 2 12.00 5.11 27.96
N GLY A 3 12.08 3.93 27.32
CA GLY A 3 11.03 3.43 26.43
C GLY A 3 9.90 2.86 27.28
N LEU A 4 8.71 3.46 27.20
CA LEU A 4 7.51 2.91 27.82
C LEU A 4 6.98 1.79 26.92
N GLN A 5 7.28 0.56 27.29
CA GLN A 5 6.74 -0.63 26.65
C GLN A 5 5.39 -0.94 27.30
N MET A 6 4.29 -0.76 26.57
CA MET A 6 2.96 -1.16 27.05
C MET A 6 2.88 -2.69 27.17
N PRO A 7 2.46 -3.25 28.31
CA PRO A 7 2.28 -4.68 28.47
C PRO A 7 0.91 -5.10 27.92
N LEU A 8 0.92 -5.88 26.83
CA LEU A 8 -0.25 -6.65 26.39
C LEU A 8 -0.51 -7.75 27.44
N ARG A 9 -1.54 -7.55 28.28
CA ARG A 9 -2.04 -8.61 29.18
C ARG A 9 -2.80 -9.66 28.35
N MET A 10 -2.21 -10.85 28.23
CA MET A 10 -2.90 -12.03 27.73
C MET A 10 -3.65 -12.73 28.86
N ASN A 11 -4.98 -12.86 28.73
CA ASN A 11 -5.79 -13.74 29.55
C ASN A 11 -6.62 -14.67 28.66
N GLY A 12 -6.38 -15.99 28.77
CA GLY A 12 -7.36 -17.06 28.50
C GLY A 12 -7.46 -17.60 27.06
N PRO A 13 -7.82 -18.89 26.88
CA PRO A 13 -7.30 -19.70 25.77
C PRO A 13 -8.26 -19.76 24.57
N CYS A 14 -7.90 -19.08 23.48
CA CYS A 14 -8.23 -19.48 22.12
C CYS A 14 -7.22 -18.82 21.17
N SER A 15 -6.14 -19.54 20.90
CA SER A 15 -4.93 -19.03 20.25
C SER A 15 -5.00 -19.16 18.72
N SER A 16 -5.38 -18.09 18.03
CA SER A 16 -4.80 -17.76 16.71
C SER A 16 -5.26 -16.39 16.22
N THR A 17 -4.53 -15.36 16.64
CA THR A 17 -4.52 -14.06 15.99
C THR A 17 -3.27 -14.05 15.11
N SER A 18 -3.39 -14.09 13.78
CA SER A 18 -2.23 -13.94 12.90
C SER A 18 -1.80 -12.47 12.88
N HIS A 19 -0.83 -12.12 13.71
CA HIS A 19 -0.20 -10.81 13.68
C HIS A 19 1.02 -10.90 12.77
N SER A 20 1.00 -10.26 11.61
CA SER A 20 2.24 -9.97 10.86
C SER A 20 2.69 -8.56 11.23
N THR A 21 3.46 -8.44 12.31
CA THR A 21 4.11 -7.18 12.70
C THR A 21 5.54 -7.18 12.18
N HIS A 22 5.82 -6.43 11.12
CA HIS A 22 7.20 -6.15 10.72
C HIS A 22 7.70 -4.90 11.43
N ARG A 23 8.76 -5.05 12.23
CA ARG A 23 9.43 -3.95 12.94
C ARG A 23 10.33 -3.21 11.94
N ALA A 24 9.80 -2.17 11.32
CA ALA A 24 10.59 -1.25 10.49
C ALA A 24 10.66 0.11 11.20
N LEU A 25 11.88 0.63 11.37
CA LEU A 25 12.14 2.00 11.81
C LEU A 25 11.41 2.96 10.84
N GLY A 26 10.31 3.57 11.29
CA GLY A 26 9.64 4.67 10.59
C GLY A 26 9.05 4.38 9.20
N LYS A 27 8.60 3.16 8.90
CA LYS A 27 7.99 2.81 7.60
C LYS A 27 6.52 2.42 7.76
N GLN A 28 5.70 2.68 6.73
CA GLN A 28 4.31 2.22 6.60
C GLN A 28 4.08 0.84 7.23
N GLN A 29 3.05 0.72 8.07
CA GLN A 29 2.62 -0.53 8.66
C GLN A 29 1.22 -0.88 8.15
N VAL A 30 1.07 -2.14 7.75
CA VAL A 30 -0.23 -2.70 7.37
C VAL A 30 -0.59 -3.79 8.36
N LEU A 31 -1.68 -3.57 9.09
CA LEU A 31 -2.28 -4.56 9.96
C LEU A 31 -3.58 -5.04 9.32
N ALA A 32 -3.66 -6.33 9.02
CA ALA A 32 -4.85 -6.93 8.44
C ALA A 32 -5.51 -7.87 9.44
N PHE A 33 -6.82 -7.69 9.65
CA PHE A 33 -7.66 -8.50 10.50
C PHE A 33 -8.75 -9.13 9.64
N SER A 34 -9.05 -10.41 9.83
CA SER A 34 -10.08 -11.09 9.04
C SER A 34 -11.07 -11.83 9.90
N ARG A 35 -12.31 -11.89 9.40
CA ARG A 35 -13.46 -12.53 10.01
C ARG A 35 -13.39 -14.05 9.77
N CYS A 36 -13.23 -14.83 10.83
CA CYS A 36 -13.36 -16.29 10.76
C CYS A 36 -14.84 -16.70 10.90
N SER A 37 -15.53 -16.94 9.79
CA SER A 37 -16.89 -17.48 9.80
C SER A 37 -16.90 -18.99 9.54
N GLY A 38 -17.10 -19.77 10.61
CA GLY A 38 -17.47 -21.20 10.54
C GLY A 38 -16.35 -22.22 10.83
N PRO A 39 -16.70 -23.44 11.29
CA PRO A 39 -15.75 -24.44 11.81
C PRO A 39 -14.89 -25.16 10.75
N THR A 40 -14.95 -24.80 9.47
CA THR A 40 -14.32 -25.57 8.38
C THR A 40 -13.52 -24.75 7.35
N VAL A 41 -13.21 -23.46 7.59
CA VAL A 41 -12.36 -22.69 6.67
C VAL A 41 -10.88 -22.90 7.00
N PRO A 42 -10.02 -23.33 6.06
CA PRO A 42 -8.61 -23.58 6.33
C PRO A 42 -7.85 -22.26 6.58
N ARG A 43 -7.48 -22.05 7.86
CA ARG A 43 -6.34 -21.32 8.49
C ARG A 43 -5.65 -20.09 7.85
N ARG A 44 -6.01 -19.59 6.67
CA ARG A 44 -5.44 -18.38 6.06
C ARG A 44 -6.58 -17.48 5.62
N SER A 45 -6.68 -16.29 6.21
CA SER A 45 -7.81 -15.38 6.02
C SER A 45 -7.39 -14.06 5.33
N VAL A 46 -6.08 -13.80 5.29
CA VAL A 46 -5.41 -12.75 4.50
C VAL A 46 -4.17 -13.34 3.83
N VAL A 47 -3.85 -12.90 2.60
CA VAL A 47 -2.55 -13.19 1.96
C VAL A 47 -1.85 -11.90 1.60
N ALA A 48 -0.59 -11.79 2.02
CA ALA A 48 0.34 -10.77 1.53
C ALA A 48 1.27 -11.40 0.48
N TYR A 49 1.33 -10.83 -0.73
CA TYR A 49 2.25 -11.28 -1.78
C TYR A 49 3.45 -10.34 -1.84
N GLY A 50 4.64 -10.79 -1.44
CA GLY A 50 5.88 -9.99 -1.43
C GLY A 50 7.11 -10.83 -1.79
N GLY A 51 8.26 -10.17 -1.92
CA GLY A 51 9.57 -10.77 -2.23
C GLY A 51 9.93 -12.04 -1.43
N PRO A 52 11.02 -12.74 -1.77
CA PRO A 52 11.28 -14.15 -1.42
C PRO A 52 11.46 -14.48 0.09
N ASP A 53 11.35 -13.52 0.99
CA ASP A 53 11.47 -13.73 2.43
C ASP A 53 10.08 -13.69 3.10
N ILE A 54 9.26 -14.71 2.85
CA ILE A 54 8.09 -15.01 3.68
C ILE A 54 8.50 -16.07 4.70
N ILE A 55 8.64 -15.67 5.97
CA ILE A 55 8.67 -16.60 7.11
C ILE A 55 7.21 -16.93 7.44
N THR A 56 6.72 -18.08 6.96
CA THR A 56 5.55 -18.73 7.55
C THR A 56 5.95 -19.30 8.92
N SER A 57 5.19 -19.03 9.97
CA SER A 57 5.34 -19.75 11.22
C SER A 57 4.99 -21.23 11.02
N GLY A 58 6.01 -22.08 10.95
CA GLY A 58 5.91 -23.54 11.08
C GLY A 58 5.78 -24.35 9.78
N GLU A 59 6.77 -25.21 9.61
CA GLU A 59 6.90 -26.39 8.73
C GLU A 59 7.07 -26.16 7.20
N GLU A 60 8.18 -26.68 6.68
CA GLU A 60 8.56 -26.75 5.26
C GLU A 60 7.48 -27.52 4.47
N GLU A 61 6.79 -26.86 3.54
CA GLU A 61 6.19 -27.56 2.40
C GLU A 61 5.94 -26.64 1.19
N ALA A 62 6.37 -27.16 0.03
CA ALA A 62 6.16 -26.72 -1.37
C ALA A 62 6.51 -25.26 -1.75
N ALA A 63 7.42 -25.11 -2.72
CA ALA A 63 7.72 -23.83 -3.35
C ALA A 63 6.43 -23.15 -3.86
N ASP A 64 6.10 -21.98 -3.29
CA ASP A 64 4.96 -21.17 -3.71
C ASP A 64 5.16 -20.72 -5.17
N PRO A 65 4.32 -21.15 -6.13
CA PRO A 65 4.43 -20.72 -7.52
C PRO A 65 4.19 -19.22 -7.71
N PHE A 66 3.75 -18.51 -6.66
CA PHE A 66 3.52 -17.06 -6.62
C PHE A 66 4.58 -16.30 -5.79
N ALA A 67 5.62 -16.97 -5.30
CA ALA A 67 6.76 -16.31 -4.66
C ALA A 67 7.49 -15.43 -5.69
N TRP A 68 7.25 -14.12 -5.63
CA TRP A 68 7.89 -13.15 -6.50
C TRP A 68 9.34 -12.93 -6.05
N LYS A 69 10.30 -13.12 -6.94
CA LYS A 69 11.65 -12.59 -6.71
C LYS A 69 11.68 -11.15 -7.21
N ILE A 70 11.79 -10.18 -6.29
CA ILE A 70 12.18 -8.81 -6.65
C ILE A 70 13.59 -8.88 -7.23
N LYS A 71 13.68 -9.05 -8.56
CA LYS A 71 14.94 -8.87 -9.29
C LYS A 71 15.00 -7.42 -9.74
N LYS A 72 15.93 -6.66 -9.15
CA LYS A 72 16.34 -5.35 -9.65
C LYS A 72 16.73 -5.51 -11.13
N SER A 73 15.94 -4.94 -12.02
CA SER A 73 16.30 -4.87 -13.44
C SER A 73 15.97 -3.47 -13.96
N TRP A 74 16.97 -2.92 -14.66
CA TRP A 74 17.13 -1.51 -14.93
C TRP A 74 16.56 -1.15 -16.31
N LYS A 75 15.91 0.00 -16.42
CA LYS A 75 15.59 0.64 -17.70
C LYS A 75 15.90 2.13 -17.61
N ALA A 76 16.63 2.64 -18.60
CA ALA A 76 16.97 4.05 -18.73
C ALA A 76 15.77 4.90 -19.18
N SER A 77 15.77 6.18 -18.80
CA SER A 77 14.63 7.11 -18.92
C SER A 77 14.64 7.97 -20.19
N ASP A 78 15.58 7.80 -21.12
CA ASP A 78 15.78 8.69 -22.28
C ASP A 78 15.42 8.06 -23.64
N GLY A 79 15.02 6.78 -23.66
CA GLY A 79 14.64 6.09 -24.89
C GLY A 79 15.77 5.89 -25.90
N SER A 80 17.03 6.15 -25.53
CA SER A 80 18.19 5.94 -26.39
C SER A 80 19.03 4.75 -25.90
N ASN A 81 19.44 3.89 -26.84
CA ASN A 81 20.25 2.71 -26.55
C ASN A 81 21.73 3.10 -26.52
N HIS A 82 22.33 3.28 -25.34
CA HIS A 82 23.80 3.33 -25.24
C HIS A 82 24.38 2.48 -24.10
N VAL A 83 25.24 1.55 -24.54
CA VAL A 83 26.33 0.79 -23.87
C VAL A 83 25.98 0.10 -22.54
N GLY A 84 24.97 -0.76 -22.63
CA GLY A 84 24.73 -1.91 -21.76
C GLY A 84 23.82 -2.93 -22.46
N SER A 85 23.90 -2.99 -23.79
CA SER A 85 23.00 -3.70 -24.68
C SER A 85 23.09 -5.21 -24.51
N THR A 86 22.22 -5.74 -23.66
CA THR A 86 21.67 -7.10 -23.84
C THR A 86 20.20 -7.11 -23.42
N LEU A 87 19.37 -6.30 -24.09
CA LEU A 87 17.90 -6.39 -24.03
C LEU A 87 17.30 -7.22 -25.18
N ALA A 88 18.13 -7.93 -25.95
CA ALA A 88 17.70 -9.01 -26.83
C ALA A 88 17.86 -10.35 -26.08
N GLY A 89 16.94 -10.68 -25.18
CA GLY A 89 16.96 -11.97 -24.48
C GLY A 89 16.27 -12.04 -23.12
N MET A 90 15.84 -10.92 -22.54
CA MET A 90 15.03 -10.97 -21.33
C MET A 90 13.58 -11.26 -21.73
N ALA A 91 13.13 -12.49 -21.43
CA ALA A 91 11.70 -12.82 -21.48
C ALA A 91 10.91 -11.76 -20.69
N PRO A 92 9.72 -11.33 -21.17
CA PRO A 92 8.87 -10.44 -20.39
C PRO A 92 8.74 -11.00 -18.96
N ARG A 93 8.86 -10.13 -17.95
CA ARG A 93 8.65 -10.58 -16.56
C ARG A 93 7.30 -11.30 -16.53
N PRO A 94 7.23 -12.52 -15.96
CA PRO A 94 5.98 -13.26 -15.93
C PRO A 94 4.94 -12.37 -15.27
N PHE A 95 3.85 -12.14 -15.99
CA PHE A 95 2.68 -11.45 -15.48
C PHE A 95 2.29 -12.08 -14.14
N PRO A 96 2.09 -11.31 -13.06
CA PRO A 96 1.81 -11.90 -11.74
C PRO A 96 0.55 -12.76 -11.71
N GLY A 97 -0.30 -12.68 -12.76
CA GLY A 97 -1.56 -13.41 -12.84
C GLY A 97 -2.57 -12.81 -11.88
N PRO A 98 -3.85 -12.67 -12.25
CA PRO A 98 -4.86 -12.37 -11.24
C PRO A 98 -4.77 -13.47 -10.18
N PRO A 99 -4.73 -13.13 -8.89
CA PRO A 99 -4.50 -14.13 -7.89
C PRO A 99 -5.68 -15.12 -7.89
N PRO A 100 -5.41 -16.41 -7.61
CA PRO A 100 -6.34 -17.49 -7.89
C PRO A 100 -7.69 -17.27 -7.21
N SER A 101 -8.79 -17.64 -7.88
CA SER A 101 -10.16 -17.51 -7.36
C SER A 101 -10.36 -18.30 -6.06
N SER A 102 -9.60 -19.37 -5.87
CA SER A 102 -9.45 -20.07 -4.59
C SER A 102 -8.36 -19.42 -3.74
N GLY A 103 -8.73 -18.90 -2.57
CA GLY A 103 -7.79 -18.33 -1.61
C GLY A 103 -8.49 -17.40 -0.62
N PRO A 104 -7.74 -16.84 0.33
CA PRO A 104 -8.31 -15.92 1.31
C PRO A 104 -8.88 -14.68 0.62
N PRO A 105 -10.08 -14.22 1.01
CA PRO A 105 -10.80 -13.18 0.27
C PRO A 105 -10.08 -11.84 0.35
N LEU A 106 -9.45 -11.51 1.48
CA LEU A 106 -8.64 -10.30 1.65
C LEU A 106 -7.22 -10.50 1.13
N ARG A 107 -6.75 -9.54 0.33
CA ARG A 107 -5.44 -9.60 -0.32
C ARG A 107 -4.69 -8.29 -0.15
N VAL A 108 -3.40 -8.40 0.12
CA VAL A 108 -2.45 -7.27 0.18
C VAL A 108 -1.30 -7.58 -0.77
N LEU A 109 -1.06 -6.73 -1.75
CA LEU A 109 -0.04 -6.91 -2.78
C LEU A 109 0.86 -5.66 -2.83
N PRO A 110 1.94 -5.63 -2.03
CA PRO A 110 2.99 -4.62 -2.16
C PRO A 110 3.68 -4.72 -3.53
N ILE A 111 3.54 -3.66 -4.33
CA ILE A 111 4.25 -3.48 -5.61
C ILE A 111 5.61 -2.81 -5.36
N GLY A 112 5.68 -1.93 -4.36
CA GLY A 112 6.88 -1.27 -3.87
C GLY A 112 6.76 -0.86 -2.40
N GLY A 113 7.83 -0.32 -1.81
CA GLY A 113 7.86 0.13 -0.40
C GLY A 113 8.30 -0.93 0.62
N LEU A 114 8.08 -2.23 0.34
CA LEU A 114 8.54 -3.29 1.24
C LEU A 114 9.99 -3.70 0.98
N GLY A 115 10.80 -3.68 2.03
CA GLY A 115 12.23 -4.02 1.97
C GLY A 115 13.15 -2.87 1.53
N GLU A 116 12.58 -1.73 1.12
CA GLU A 116 13.29 -0.54 0.63
C GLU A 116 12.76 0.74 1.33
N ILE A 117 13.39 1.90 1.12
CA ILE A 117 12.86 3.20 1.59
C ILE A 117 12.34 3.96 0.38
N GLY A 118 11.05 4.23 0.38
CA GLY A 118 10.32 4.87 -0.70
C GLY A 118 9.75 3.90 -1.72
N MET A 119 9.28 4.41 -2.87
CA MET A 119 8.52 3.62 -3.85
C MET A 119 7.25 2.97 -3.27
N ASN A 120 6.60 3.63 -2.31
CA ASN A 120 5.39 3.07 -1.67
C ASN A 120 4.28 2.92 -2.71
N CYS A 121 3.83 1.68 -2.91
CA CYS A 121 2.79 1.36 -3.88
C CYS A 121 2.20 0.00 -3.52
N MET A 122 0.94 -0.02 -3.09
CA MET A 122 0.32 -1.23 -2.56
C MET A 122 -1.09 -1.41 -3.07
N LEU A 123 -1.41 -2.60 -3.56
CA LEU A 123 -2.80 -2.98 -3.84
C LEU A 123 -3.39 -3.66 -2.61
N VAL A 124 -4.58 -3.23 -2.22
CA VAL A 124 -5.40 -3.91 -1.21
C VAL A 124 -6.71 -4.28 -1.86
N GLY A 125 -7.17 -5.51 -1.69
CA GLY A 125 -8.31 -6.01 -2.44
C GLY A 125 -9.13 -7.06 -1.71
N VAL A 126 -10.36 -7.21 -2.20
CA VAL A 126 -11.24 -8.33 -1.91
C VAL A 126 -11.44 -9.11 -3.19
N LYS A 127 -11.15 -10.41 -3.18
CA LYS A 127 -11.26 -11.30 -4.34
C LYS A 127 -10.44 -10.75 -5.52
N ASP A 128 -11.08 -10.21 -6.56
CA ASP A 128 -10.48 -9.70 -7.78
C ASP A 128 -10.67 -8.18 -7.97
N ARG A 129 -11.20 -7.47 -6.97
CA ARG A 129 -11.36 -6.01 -6.95
C ARG A 129 -10.36 -5.40 -5.98
N TYR A 130 -9.70 -4.31 -6.41
CA TYR A 130 -8.61 -3.69 -5.66
C TYR A 130 -8.77 -2.18 -5.58
N ILE A 131 -8.20 -1.62 -4.51
CA ILE A 131 -7.81 -0.22 -4.43
C ILE A 131 -6.28 -0.15 -4.42
N LEU A 132 -5.73 0.92 -4.99
CA LEU A 132 -4.30 1.22 -4.94
C LEU A 132 -4.06 2.26 -3.85
N ILE A 133 -3.12 1.98 -2.95
CA ILE A 133 -2.65 2.90 -1.91
C ILE A 133 -1.27 3.37 -2.31
N ASP A 134 -1.15 4.68 -2.51
CA ASP A 134 0.06 5.38 -2.94
C ASP A 134 0.65 4.90 -4.28
N ALA A 135 1.46 5.77 -4.87
CA ALA A 135 2.21 5.56 -6.10
C ALA A 135 3.52 6.37 -6.03
N GLY A 136 4.45 5.90 -5.22
CA GLY A 136 5.72 6.53 -4.94
C GLY A 136 6.84 6.23 -5.91
N LEU A 137 7.86 7.10 -5.93
CA LEU A 137 9.17 6.80 -6.51
C LEU A 137 10.23 6.58 -5.43
N LEU A 138 11.39 6.06 -5.82
CA LEU A 138 12.59 6.02 -5.01
C LEU A 138 13.68 6.87 -5.69
N PHE A 139 14.42 7.62 -4.89
CA PHE A 139 15.59 8.35 -5.39
C PHE A 139 16.83 7.43 -5.33
N PRO A 140 17.56 7.28 -6.43
CA PRO A 140 18.76 6.43 -6.50
C PRO A 140 19.89 6.93 -5.58
N ASP A 141 20.72 5.99 -5.11
CA ASP A 141 21.89 6.30 -4.27
C ASP A 141 23.09 6.73 -5.12
N PHE A 142 24.17 7.20 -4.47
CA PHE A 142 25.42 7.61 -5.17
C PHE A 142 26.06 6.51 -6.05
N GLN A 143 25.70 5.24 -5.84
CA GLN A 143 26.21 4.11 -6.63
C GLN A 143 25.44 3.90 -7.94
N ASP A 144 24.25 4.50 -8.06
CA ASP A 144 23.31 4.36 -9.16
C ASP A 144 23.54 5.46 -10.22
N PHE A 145 24.76 5.53 -10.75
CA PHE A 145 25.19 6.57 -11.67
C PHE A 145 24.31 6.68 -12.92
N GLY A 146 23.87 7.91 -13.22
CA GLY A 146 23.08 8.23 -14.42
C GLY A 146 21.57 8.04 -14.29
N MET A 147 21.09 7.47 -13.18
CA MET A 147 19.67 7.35 -12.88
C MET A 147 19.17 8.54 -12.06
N GLN A 148 17.97 9.04 -12.39
CA GLN A 148 17.35 10.15 -11.66
C GLN A 148 16.27 9.67 -10.69
N LYS A 149 15.54 8.62 -11.04
CA LYS A 149 14.36 8.11 -10.33
C LYS A 149 14.20 6.61 -10.57
N ILE A 150 13.74 5.89 -9.56
CA ILE A 150 13.37 4.47 -9.63
C ILE A 150 11.86 4.38 -9.36
N LEU A 151 11.16 3.57 -10.16
CA LEU A 151 9.70 3.46 -10.14
C LEU A 151 9.27 2.02 -9.88
N PRO A 152 8.09 1.79 -9.26
CA PRO A 152 7.54 0.46 -9.14
C PRO A 152 7.17 -0.06 -10.54
N ASP A 153 7.32 -1.38 -10.75
CA ASP A 153 6.88 -1.99 -12.01
C ASP A 153 5.35 -2.11 -12.03
N VAL A 154 4.71 -1.07 -12.57
CA VAL A 154 3.25 -0.95 -12.67
C VAL A 154 2.71 -1.36 -14.04
N SER A 155 3.54 -1.99 -14.87
CA SER A 155 3.16 -2.38 -16.24
C SER A 155 1.96 -3.34 -16.29
N PHE A 156 1.77 -4.15 -15.24
CA PHE A 156 0.63 -5.07 -15.15
C PHE A 156 -0.69 -4.35 -14.86
N LEU A 157 -0.69 -3.12 -14.32
CA LEU A 157 -1.92 -2.38 -14.01
C LEU A 157 -2.78 -2.16 -15.25
N ALA A 158 -2.18 -1.95 -16.42
CA ALA A 158 -2.91 -1.81 -17.68
C ALA A 158 -3.74 -3.04 -18.05
N GLN A 159 -3.28 -4.23 -17.63
CA GLN A 159 -4.02 -5.50 -17.83
C GLN A 159 -5.09 -5.72 -16.76
N TRP A 160 -5.04 -4.97 -15.66
CA TRP A 160 -5.97 -5.04 -14.52
C TRP A 160 -6.78 -3.74 -14.37
N ARG A 161 -6.81 -2.88 -15.39
CA ARG A 161 -7.47 -1.57 -15.33
C ARG A 161 -8.94 -1.65 -14.89
N ASP A 162 -9.61 -2.73 -15.26
CA ASP A 162 -11.00 -3.03 -14.92
C ASP A 162 -11.19 -3.48 -13.47
N LYS A 163 -10.11 -3.82 -12.77
CA LYS A 163 -10.07 -4.34 -11.40
C LYS A 163 -9.65 -3.31 -10.36
N ILE A 164 -9.02 -2.21 -10.78
CA ILE A 164 -8.59 -1.13 -9.89
C ILE A 164 -9.70 -0.08 -9.79
N GLU A 165 -10.38 -0.09 -8.65
CA GLU A 165 -11.60 0.67 -8.40
C GLU A 165 -11.32 2.10 -7.93
N ALA A 166 -10.19 2.32 -7.25
CA ALA A 166 -9.80 3.62 -6.71
C ALA A 166 -8.30 3.69 -6.47
N VAL A 167 -7.77 4.91 -6.45
CA VAL A 167 -6.45 5.24 -5.90
C VAL A 167 -6.65 6.10 -4.66
N VAL A 168 -5.95 5.80 -3.57
CA VAL A 168 -5.95 6.58 -2.34
C VAL A 168 -4.53 7.01 -2.03
N ILE A 169 -4.33 8.31 -1.81
CA ILE A 169 -3.01 8.88 -1.50
C ILE A 169 -3.00 9.27 -0.02
N THR A 170 -2.05 8.70 0.71
CA THR A 170 -1.92 8.90 2.16
C THR A 170 -1.35 10.28 2.49
N HIS A 171 -0.34 10.73 1.74
CA HIS A 171 0.28 12.05 1.88
C HIS A 171 1.11 12.46 0.65
N GLY A 172 1.62 13.69 0.67
CA GLY A 172 2.18 14.35 -0.51
C GLY A 172 3.69 14.19 -0.75
N HIS A 173 4.39 13.31 -0.06
CA HIS A 173 5.82 13.09 -0.34
C HIS A 173 6.04 12.36 -1.67
N GLU A 174 7.20 12.59 -2.30
CA GLU A 174 7.58 12.00 -3.59
C GLU A 174 7.55 10.47 -3.58
N ASP A 175 7.88 9.86 -2.46
CA ASP A 175 7.84 8.43 -2.29
C ASP A 175 6.44 7.86 -2.05
N HIS A 176 5.40 8.69 -2.20
CA HIS A 176 3.98 8.32 -2.19
C HIS A 176 3.20 8.84 -3.42
N ILE A 177 3.62 9.95 -4.04
CA ILE A 177 2.96 10.51 -5.25
C ILE A 177 3.83 10.48 -6.51
N GLY A 178 5.12 10.16 -6.35
CA GLY A 178 6.17 10.29 -7.35
C GLY A 178 5.90 9.59 -8.67
N ALA A 179 5.35 8.38 -8.60
CA ALA A 179 5.08 7.51 -9.72
C ALA A 179 3.68 7.70 -10.34
N LEU A 180 2.86 8.62 -9.83
CA LEU A 180 1.53 8.88 -10.39
C LEU A 180 1.53 9.14 -11.91
N PRO A 181 2.49 9.87 -12.51
CA PRO A 181 2.53 10.05 -13.97
C PRO A 181 2.63 8.75 -14.78
N TRP A 182 3.12 7.65 -14.18
CA TRP A 182 3.21 6.34 -14.82
C TRP A 182 2.05 5.42 -14.45
N VAL A 183 1.49 5.59 -13.24
CA VAL A 183 0.33 4.81 -12.76
C VAL A 183 -0.97 5.29 -13.42
N ILE A 184 -1.24 6.59 -13.41
CA ILE A 184 -2.51 7.18 -13.86
C ILE A 184 -2.90 6.79 -15.30
N PRO A 185 -1.99 6.76 -16.29
CA PRO A 185 -2.30 6.31 -17.64
C PRO A 185 -2.56 4.80 -17.77
N ALA A 186 -2.07 3.99 -16.82
CA ALA A 186 -2.26 2.55 -16.81
C ALA A 186 -3.61 2.12 -16.19
N LEU A 187 -4.31 3.03 -15.52
CA LEU A 187 -5.61 2.78 -14.90
C LEU A 187 -6.76 3.02 -15.87
N ASP A 188 -7.97 2.61 -15.48
CA ASP A 188 -9.16 3.04 -16.21
C ASP A 188 -9.31 4.58 -16.10
N PRO A 189 -9.69 5.28 -17.19
CA PRO A 189 -9.87 6.73 -17.17
C PRO A 189 -10.88 7.22 -16.12
N ALA A 190 -11.85 6.38 -15.74
CA ALA A 190 -12.85 6.70 -14.74
C ALA A 190 -12.38 6.42 -13.30
N THR A 191 -11.25 5.74 -13.08
CA THR A 191 -10.79 5.40 -11.72
C THR A 191 -10.54 6.66 -10.90
N PRO A 192 -11.29 6.90 -9.81
CA PRO A 192 -11.13 8.08 -8.96
C PRO A 192 -9.82 8.06 -8.17
N VAL A 193 -9.31 9.25 -7.87
CA VAL A 193 -8.15 9.48 -7.01
C VAL A 193 -8.62 10.24 -5.78
N TYR A 194 -8.43 9.63 -4.61
CA TYR A 194 -8.80 10.16 -3.31
C TYR A 194 -7.55 10.67 -2.59
N ALA A 195 -7.63 11.89 -2.05
CA ALA A 195 -6.57 12.45 -1.21
C ALA A 195 -7.13 13.60 -0.36
N GLY A 196 -6.43 13.94 0.71
CA GLY A 196 -6.72 15.16 1.46
C GLY A 196 -6.58 16.42 0.59
N SER A 197 -7.16 17.53 1.02
CA SER A 197 -7.22 18.77 0.22
C SER A 197 -5.85 19.31 -0.19
N PHE A 198 -4.86 19.30 0.71
CA PHE A 198 -3.50 19.79 0.44
C PHE A 198 -2.75 18.81 -0.46
N VAL A 199 -2.85 17.51 -0.16
CA VAL A 199 -2.24 16.44 -0.96
C VAL A 199 -2.79 16.45 -2.39
N MET A 200 -4.09 16.69 -2.55
CA MET A 200 -4.74 16.76 -3.86
C MET A 200 -4.16 17.90 -4.72
N GLN A 201 -3.76 19.03 -4.13
CA GLN A 201 -3.10 20.10 -4.88
C GLN A 201 -1.71 19.69 -5.39
N LEU A 202 -0.96 18.93 -4.58
CA LEU A 202 0.34 18.40 -4.98
C LEU A 202 0.19 17.37 -6.10
N VAL A 203 -0.80 16.48 -5.99
CA VAL A 203 -1.16 15.50 -7.03
C VAL A 203 -1.58 16.22 -8.32
N ALA A 204 -2.46 17.22 -8.22
CA ALA A 204 -2.91 18.02 -9.34
C ALA A 204 -1.73 18.67 -10.07
N ARG A 205 -0.84 19.34 -9.32
CA ARG A 205 0.36 19.98 -9.86
C ARG A 205 1.26 18.98 -10.56
N ARG A 206 1.51 17.81 -9.93
CA ARG A 206 2.30 16.74 -10.52
C ARG A 206 1.73 16.28 -11.86
N LEU A 207 0.42 16.05 -11.93
CA LEU A 207 -0.21 15.55 -13.15
C LEU A 207 -0.28 16.62 -14.26
N GLN A 208 -0.36 17.90 -13.90
CA GLN A 208 -0.27 19.01 -14.86
C GLN A 208 1.09 19.05 -15.58
N GLU A 209 2.19 18.81 -14.85
CA GLU A 209 3.55 18.78 -15.43
C GLU A 209 3.72 17.72 -16.53
N TYR A 210 2.88 16.69 -16.52
CA TYR A 210 2.89 15.59 -17.49
C TYR A 210 1.70 15.62 -18.46
N ASN A 211 0.88 16.67 -18.46
CA ASN A 211 -0.35 16.77 -19.25
C ASN A 211 -1.37 15.64 -18.98
N LEU A 212 -1.44 15.16 -17.74
CA LEU A 212 -2.34 14.09 -17.28
C LEU A 212 -3.43 14.59 -16.31
N TYR A 213 -3.50 15.90 -16.10
CA TYR A 213 -4.46 16.51 -15.19
C TYR A 213 -5.89 16.31 -15.67
N ASN A 214 -6.71 15.68 -14.83
CA ASN A 214 -8.15 15.54 -15.04
C ASN A 214 -8.88 15.74 -13.69
N PRO A 215 -9.52 16.90 -13.47
CA PRO A 215 -10.20 17.19 -12.21
C PRO A 215 -11.40 16.27 -11.94
N ASP A 216 -12.02 15.69 -12.96
CA ASP A 216 -13.20 14.82 -12.80
C ASP A 216 -12.87 13.54 -12.02
N ARG A 217 -11.59 13.13 -12.03
CA ARG A 217 -11.09 11.98 -11.27
C ARG A 217 -10.87 12.30 -9.79
N PHE A 218 -10.73 13.56 -9.42
CA PHE A 218 -10.26 13.94 -8.08
C PHE A 218 -11.41 13.98 -7.08
N LYS A 219 -11.20 13.30 -5.94
CA LYS A 219 -12.13 13.24 -4.82
C LYS A 219 -11.40 13.65 -3.56
N VAL A 220 -11.67 14.87 -3.07
CA VAL A 220 -11.10 15.33 -1.81
C VAL A 220 -11.78 14.58 -0.66
N ILE A 221 -10.97 14.03 0.25
CA ILE A 221 -11.45 13.35 1.45
C ILE A 221 -11.25 14.21 2.68
N GLU A 222 -12.14 13.99 3.65
CA GLU A 222 -12.14 14.57 4.98
C GLU A 222 -11.84 13.46 5.99
N MET A 223 -11.05 13.76 7.02
CA MET A 223 -10.72 12.81 8.09
C MET A 223 -11.98 12.30 8.79
N LEU A 224 -11.97 11.04 9.22
CA LEU A 224 -13.06 10.34 9.93
C LEU A 224 -14.36 10.13 9.14
N LYS A 225 -14.46 10.63 7.91
CA LYS A 225 -15.61 10.39 7.03
C LYS A 225 -15.45 9.09 6.25
N GLU A 226 -16.54 8.36 6.05
CA GLU A 226 -16.53 7.10 5.32
C GLU A 226 -16.74 7.32 3.81
N TYR A 227 -15.98 6.59 3.01
CA TYR A 227 -16.04 6.63 1.55
C TYR A 227 -16.10 5.20 1.00
N GLU A 228 -17.03 4.96 0.09
CA GLU A 228 -17.07 3.70 -0.65
C GLU A 228 -16.03 3.73 -1.77
N MET A 229 -15.07 2.80 -1.72
CA MET A 229 -13.98 2.68 -2.68
C MET A 229 -13.85 1.21 -3.10
N GLY A 230 -14.51 0.86 -4.20
CA GLY A 230 -14.54 -0.52 -4.68
C GLY A 230 -15.14 -1.46 -3.63
N PRO A 231 -14.42 -2.51 -3.18
CA PRO A 231 -14.94 -3.46 -2.20
C PRO A 231 -14.80 -3.01 -0.74
N PHE A 232 -14.28 -1.80 -0.49
CA PHE A 232 -14.03 -1.30 0.86
C PHE A 232 -14.85 -0.06 1.17
N GLN A 233 -15.33 -0.02 2.40
CA GLN A 233 -15.64 1.23 3.08
C GLN A 233 -14.35 1.76 3.73
N VAL A 234 -13.89 2.92 3.29
CA VAL A 234 -12.61 3.52 3.67
C VAL A 234 -12.83 4.71 4.59
N THR A 235 -12.20 4.70 5.76
CA THR A 235 -12.16 5.83 6.69
C THR A 235 -10.72 6.34 6.82
N PRO A 236 -10.40 7.56 6.35
CA PRO A 236 -9.09 8.16 6.58
C PRO A 236 -8.97 8.64 8.03
N LEU A 237 -7.83 8.36 8.64
CA LEU A 237 -7.48 8.76 10.00
C LEU A 237 -6.34 9.76 9.96
N ARG A 238 -6.43 10.79 10.79
CA ARG A 238 -5.36 11.78 10.90
C ARG A 238 -4.11 11.14 11.52
N VAL A 239 -2.98 11.30 10.85
CA VAL A 239 -1.64 11.03 11.39
C VAL A 239 -0.77 12.26 11.21
N THR A 240 0.22 12.45 12.08
CA THR A 240 1.21 13.53 11.89
C THR A 240 2.43 12.99 11.18
N HIS A 241 3.04 13.82 10.34
CA HIS A 241 4.30 13.51 9.65
C HIS A 241 5.07 14.80 9.34
N SER A 242 6.06 14.77 8.45
CA SER A 242 6.80 15.97 8.05
C SER A 242 6.10 16.83 6.99
N ILE A 243 4.92 16.42 6.52
CA ILE A 243 4.08 17.20 5.61
C ILE A 243 2.65 17.27 6.17
N PRO A 244 1.88 18.36 5.93
CA PRO A 244 0.49 18.46 6.35
C PRO A 244 -0.41 17.43 5.68
N ASP A 245 -1.60 17.25 6.23
CA ASP A 245 -2.72 16.51 5.61
C ASP A 245 -2.39 15.04 5.31
N CYS A 246 -1.62 14.42 6.23
CA CYS A 246 -1.31 13.00 6.19
C CYS A 246 -2.45 12.17 6.79
N CYS A 247 -2.69 10.99 6.20
CA CYS A 247 -3.66 10.05 6.74
C CYS A 247 -3.16 8.59 6.75
N GLY A 248 -3.59 7.88 7.79
CA GLY A 248 -3.77 6.43 7.74
C GLY A 248 -5.16 6.08 7.20
N LEU A 249 -5.42 4.81 6.93
CA LEU A 249 -6.66 4.31 6.35
C LEU A 249 -7.17 3.11 7.14
N ILE A 250 -8.44 3.14 7.54
CA ILE A 250 -9.19 1.94 7.92
C ILE A 250 -9.98 1.49 6.70
N LEU A 251 -9.78 0.25 6.27
CA LEU A 251 -10.41 -0.37 5.12
C LEU A 251 -11.31 -1.48 5.65
N ARG A 252 -12.63 -1.32 5.59
CA ARG A 252 -13.60 -2.32 6.07
C ARG A 252 -14.28 -3.03 4.92
N SER A 253 -14.46 -4.34 5.06
CA SER A 253 -15.20 -5.18 4.11
C SER A 253 -15.97 -6.26 4.86
N GLU A 254 -16.86 -6.99 4.17
CA GLU A 254 -17.57 -8.15 4.72
C GLU A 254 -16.65 -9.28 5.21
N HIS A 255 -15.39 -9.29 4.73
CA HIS A 255 -14.40 -10.33 5.02
C HIS A 255 -13.39 -9.94 6.12
N GLY A 256 -13.50 -8.72 6.65
CA GLY A 256 -12.62 -8.18 7.67
C GLY A 256 -12.15 -6.77 7.35
N SER A 257 -11.15 -6.33 8.12
CA SER A 257 -10.69 -4.95 8.11
C SER A 257 -9.17 -4.87 8.03
N ILE A 258 -8.67 -3.86 7.33
CA ILE A 258 -7.24 -3.59 7.19
C ILE A 258 -6.97 -2.16 7.66
N VAL A 259 -5.98 -1.99 8.53
CA VAL A 259 -5.47 -0.69 8.94
C VAL A 259 -4.14 -0.47 8.25
N HIS A 260 -4.08 0.56 7.42
CA HIS A 260 -2.85 1.01 6.77
C HIS A 260 -2.43 2.33 7.42
N THR A 261 -1.32 2.36 8.16
CA THR A 261 -0.98 3.54 8.96
C THR A 261 -0.57 4.75 8.12
N GLY A 262 -0.15 4.53 6.87
CA GLY A 262 0.65 5.51 6.14
C GLY A 262 1.98 5.73 6.84
N ASP A 263 2.71 6.77 6.44
CA ASP A 263 3.86 7.25 7.20
C ASP A 263 3.37 8.16 8.31
N TRP A 264 3.88 7.93 9.52
CA TRP A 264 3.43 8.64 10.70
C TRP A 264 4.59 8.85 11.68
N LYS A 265 4.42 9.89 12.48
CA LYS A 265 5.04 10.07 13.78
C LYS A 265 3.92 10.41 14.77
N ILE A 266 4.24 10.45 16.06
CA ILE A 266 3.35 11.10 17.02
C ILE A 266 3.99 12.43 17.39
N ASP A 267 3.24 13.49 17.11
CA ASP A 267 3.63 14.86 17.35
C ASP A 267 2.42 15.55 17.99
N GLU A 268 2.62 16.08 19.20
CA GLU A 268 1.59 16.76 19.97
C GLU A 268 1.48 18.25 19.60
N ASP A 269 2.49 18.78 18.91
CA ASP A 269 2.56 20.20 18.52
C ASP A 269 2.96 20.33 17.03
N PRO A 270 2.17 19.74 16.10
CA PRO A 270 2.47 19.85 14.68
C PRO A 270 2.25 21.29 14.18
N VAL A 271 3.02 21.68 13.16
CA VAL A 271 3.05 23.04 12.62
C VAL A 271 1.68 23.51 12.11
N ASP A 272 0.84 22.59 11.64
CA ASP A 272 -0.51 22.89 11.15
C ASP A 272 -1.58 22.86 12.26
N GLY A 273 -1.20 22.61 13.52
CA GLY A 273 -2.09 22.62 14.69
C GLY A 273 -2.99 21.38 14.82
N GLU A 274 -2.87 20.42 13.91
CA GLU A 274 -3.77 19.27 13.79
C GLU A 274 -3.02 17.97 14.21
N ALA A 275 -3.15 17.63 15.50
CA ALA A 275 -2.43 16.55 16.17
C ALA A 275 -2.77 15.14 15.67
N PHE A 276 -1.94 14.16 16.06
CA PHE A 276 -2.16 12.74 15.78
C PHE A 276 -3.45 12.27 16.50
N ASP A 277 -4.34 11.55 15.79
CA ASP A 277 -5.60 11.07 16.36
C ASP A 277 -5.41 9.84 17.27
N ARG A 278 -4.84 10.07 18.45
CA ARG A 278 -4.60 9.01 19.43
C ARG A 278 -5.88 8.28 19.82
N THR A 279 -6.96 9.02 20.02
CA THR A 279 -8.23 8.47 20.49
C THR A 279 -8.76 7.41 19.55
N THR A 280 -8.78 7.66 18.24
CA THR A 280 -9.26 6.65 17.29
C THR A 280 -8.32 5.45 17.23
N PHE A 281 -7.00 5.65 17.23
CA PHE A 281 -6.04 4.54 17.25
C PHE A 281 -6.12 3.68 18.53
N ASP A 282 -6.37 4.29 19.69
CA ASP A 282 -6.60 3.56 20.94
C ASP A 282 -7.89 2.73 20.87
N LEU A 283 -8.99 3.30 20.35
CA LEU A 283 -10.25 2.57 20.14
C LEU A 283 -10.10 1.39 19.17
N LEU A 284 -9.27 1.53 18.12
CA LEU A 284 -8.96 0.43 17.22
C LEU A 284 -8.25 -0.73 17.92
N SER A 285 -7.47 -0.45 18.98
CA SER A 285 -6.79 -1.49 19.77
C SER A 285 -7.77 -2.28 20.66
N GLU A 286 -8.87 -1.65 21.06
CA GLU A 286 -9.91 -2.25 21.89
C GLU A 286 -11.01 -2.94 21.07
N PHE A 287 -11.07 -2.66 19.77
CA PHE A 287 -12.12 -3.17 18.89
C PHE A 287 -12.06 -4.70 18.78
N ASP A 288 -13.20 -5.36 18.96
CA ASP A 288 -13.29 -6.78 18.64
C ASP A 288 -13.39 -6.95 17.13
N TRP A 289 -12.28 -7.24 16.49
CA TRP A 289 -12.17 -7.44 15.04
C TRP A 289 -12.87 -8.70 14.52
N ARG A 290 -13.69 -9.36 15.36
CA ARG A 290 -14.42 -10.61 15.06
C ARG A 290 -15.89 -10.43 14.67
N VAL A 291 -16.39 -9.20 14.47
CA VAL A 291 -17.81 -8.99 14.17
C VAL A 291 -18.19 -9.56 12.82
#